data_AF-A0AAU8K8I7-F1
#
_entry.id   AF-A0AAU8K8I7-F1
#
_cell.length_a   1.000
_cell.length_b   1.000
_cell.length_c   1.000
_cell.angle_alpha   90.00
_cell.angle_beta   90.00
_cell.angle_gamma   90.00
#
_symmetry.space_group_name_H-M   'P 1'
#
loop_
_entity.id
_entity.type
_entity.pdbx_description
1 polymer ?
#
loop_
_entity_poly.entity_id
_entity_poly.type
_entity_poly.pdbx_seq_one_letter_code
_entity_poly.pdbx_strand_id
1 'polypeptide(L)' 'MPPDPIPLDPAQQARRDFARTALAEARSTELVTVGEPGLILLVERLRGHLDEALSLIDEIAT' A
#
# COMPACT_ATOMS: atom_id res chain seq x y z
N MET A 1 -17.54 10.87 18.11
CA MET A 1 -17.94 10.56 16.72
C MET A 1 -16.65 10.50 15.92
N PRO A 2 -16.32 9.40 15.21
CA PRO A 2 -15.20 9.44 14.29
C PRO A 2 -15.43 10.55 13.26
N PRO A 3 -14.36 11.21 12.76
CA PRO A 3 -14.52 12.20 11.70
C PRO A 3 -15.20 11.55 10.49
N ASP A 4 -16.03 12.34 9.79
CA ASP A 4 -16.64 11.89 8.55
C ASP A 4 -15.52 11.50 7.56
N PRO A 5 -15.65 10.36 6.86
CA PRO A 5 -14.63 9.92 5.94
C PRO A 5 -14.45 10.96 4.84
N ILE A 6 -13.20 11.35 4.62
CA ILE A 6 -12.86 12.27 3.53
C ILE A 6 -13.18 11.55 2.21
N PRO A 7 -14.09 12.10 1.38
CA PRO A 7 -14.43 11.48 0.10
C PRO A 7 -13.20 11.54 -0.81
N LEU A 8 -12.75 10.36 -1.25
CA LEU A 8 -11.67 10.24 -2.22
C LEU A 8 -12.22 10.42 -3.63
N ASP A 9 -11.46 11.12 -4.47
CA ASP A 9 -11.74 11.10 -5.90
C ASP A 9 -11.46 9.71 -6.51
N PRO A 10 -11.89 9.44 -7.76
CA PRO A 10 -11.69 8.13 -8.38
C PRO A 10 -10.22 7.68 -8.48
N ALA A 11 -9.27 8.61 -8.67
CA ALA A 11 -7.85 8.30 -8.77
C ALA A 11 -7.26 7.96 -7.40
N GLN A 12 -7.57 8.74 -6.37
CA GLN A 12 -7.22 8.50 -4.97
C GLN A 12 -7.78 7.16 -4.48
N GLN A 13 -9.03 6.87 -4.81
CA GLN A 13 -9.69 5.61 -4.51
C GLN A 13 -8.95 4.42 -5.16
N ALA A 14 -8.59 4.53 -6.45
CA ALA A 14 -7.85 3.49 -7.15
C ALA A 14 -6.46 3.25 -6.53
N ARG A 15 -5.74 4.31 -6.17
CA ARG A 15 -4.43 4.21 -5.48
C ARG A 15 -4.57 3.50 -4.13
N ARG A 16 -5.58 3.86 -3.34
CA ARG A 16 -5.85 3.21 -2.05
C ARG A 16 -6.17 1.72 -2.21
N ASP A 17 -7.02 1.37 -3.17
CA ASP A 17 -7.46 0.00 -3.38
C ASP A 17 -6.31 -0.88 -3.91
N PHE A 18 -5.45 -0.32 -4.75
CA PHE A 18 -4.21 -0.95 -5.20
C PHE A 18 -3.26 -1.23 -4.03
N ALA A 19 -2.97 -0.23 -3.20
CA ALA A 19 -2.11 -0.38 -2.03
C ALA A 19 -2.67 -1.42 -1.05
N ARG A 20 -3.99 -1.47 -0.86
CA ARG A 20 -4.66 -2.47 -0.02
C ARG A 20 -4.49 -3.88 -0.54
N THR A 21 -4.62 -4.07 -1.84
CA THR A 21 -4.45 -5.37 -2.50
C THR A 21 -3.01 -5.84 -2.39
N ALA A 22 -2.05 -4.97 -2.70
CA ALA A 22 -0.63 -5.28 -2.60
C ALA A 22 -0.21 -5.66 -1.16
N LEU A 23 -0.74 -4.96 -0.15
CA LEU A 23 -0.50 -5.32 1.25
C LEU A 23 -1.08 -6.69 1.61
N ALA A 24 -2.27 -7.03 1.09
CA ALA A 24 -2.88 -8.34 1.31
C ALA A 24 -2.05 -9.46 0.68
N GLU A 25 -1.56 -9.27 -0.55
CA GLU A 25 -0.66 -10.21 -1.24
C GLU A 25 0.67 -10.39 -0.50
N ALA A 26 1.28 -9.30 -0.04
CA ALA A 26 2.52 -9.37 0.73
C ALA A 26 2.32 -10.12 2.05
N ARG A 27 1.16 -9.97 2.71
CA ARG A 27 0.83 -10.68 3.96
C ARG A 27 0.52 -12.16 3.76
N SER A 28 -0.02 -12.55 2.60
CA SER A 28 -0.29 -13.95 2.28
C SER A 28 0.95 -14.68 1.75
N THR A 29 2.06 -13.97 1.52
CA THR A 29 3.30 -14.55 1.03
C THR A 29 3.97 -15.41 2.12
N GLU A 30 4.17 -16.69 1.81
CA GLU A 30 4.85 -17.62 2.71
C GLU A 30 6.38 -17.39 2.67
N LEU A 31 6.88 -16.51 3.54
CA LEU A 31 8.26 -16.00 3.47
C LEU A 31 9.36 -17.08 3.43
N VAL A 32 9.14 -18.25 4.04
CA VAL A 32 10.10 -19.36 4.04
C VAL A 32 10.32 -19.96 2.64
N THR A 33 9.35 -19.79 1.74
CA THR A 33 9.40 -20.34 0.37
C THR A 33 10.04 -19.40 -0.65
N VAL A 34 10.23 -18.13 -0.28
CA VAL A 34 10.58 -17.04 -1.22
C VAL A 34 12.09 -16.98 -1.50
N GLY A 35 12.92 -17.44 -0.57
CA GLY A 35 14.37 -17.31 -0.62
C GLY A 35 14.86 -15.86 -0.48
N GLU A 36 16.13 -15.66 -0.14
CA GLU A 36 16.70 -14.32 0.11
C GLU A 36 16.47 -13.32 -1.05
N PRO A 37 16.67 -13.67 -2.34
CA PRO A 37 16.45 -12.71 -3.42
C PRO A 37 15.00 -12.24 -3.53
N GLY A 38 14.04 -13.16 -3.33
CA GLY A 38 12.63 -12.81 -3.38
C GLY A 38 12.21 -11.96 -2.18
N LEU A 39 12.83 -12.13 -1.00
CA LEU A 39 12.60 -11.27 0.16
C LEU A 39 13.05 -9.83 -0.11
N ILE A 40 14.19 -9.63 -0.78
CA ILE A 40 14.66 -8.30 -1.19
C ILE A 40 13.61 -7.63 -2.09
N LEU A 41 13.13 -8.34 -3.11
CA LEU A 41 12.12 -7.80 -4.03
C LEU A 41 10.79 -7.50 -3.34
N LEU A 42 10.37 -8.35 -2.39
CA LEU A 42 9.18 -8.13 -1.59
C LEU A 42 9.30 -6.84 -0.77
N VAL A 43 10.45 -6.63 -0.11
CA VAL A 43 10.71 -5.41 0.68
C VAL A 43 10.74 -4.17 -0.21
N GLU A 44 11.44 -4.20 -1.36
CA GLU A 44 11.47 -3.06 -2.28
C GLU A 44 10.09 -2.70 -2.82
N ARG A 45 9.27 -3.71 -3.14
CA ARG A 45 7.87 -3.48 -3.54
C ARG A 45 7.05 -2.85 -2.41
N LEU A 46 7.18 -3.34 -1.18
CA LEU A 46 6.50 -2.78 -0.01
C LEU A 46 6.90 -1.33 0.26
N ARG A 47 8.18 -0.97 0.08
CA ARG A 47 8.67 0.41 0.20
C ARG A 47 7.98 1.33 -0.81
N GLY A 48 7.89 0.93 -2.08
CA GLY A 48 7.20 1.71 -3.10
C GLY A 48 5.71 1.92 -2.80
N HIS A 49 5.01 0.90 -2.29
CA HIS A 49 3.62 1.05 -1.88
C HIS A 49 3.43 1.95 -0.65
N LEU A 50 4.40 1.96 0.27
CA LEU A 50 4.38 2.86 1.42
C LEU A 50 4.59 4.31 0.98
N ASP A 51 5.55 4.57 0.09
CA ASP A 51 5.77 5.91 -0.48
C ASP A 51 4.52 6.44 -1.18
N GLU A 52 3.85 5.57 -1.95
CA GLU A 52 2.60 5.91 -2.63
C GLU A 52 1.45 6.22 -1.65
N ALA A 53 1.35 5.45 -0.56
CA ALA A 53 0.35 5.69 0.48
C ALA A 53 0.63 7.01 1.24
N LEU A 54 1.89 7.33 1.50
CA LEU A 54 2.29 8.61 2.10
C LEU A 54 1.95 9.78 1.17
N SER A 55 2.27 9.67 -0.12
CA SER A 55 1.89 10.67 -1.12
C SER A 55 0.38 10.90 -1.16
N LEU A 56 -0.43 9.85 -1.08
CA LEU A 56 -1.89 9.98 -1.02
C LEU A 56 -2.35 10.68 0.27
N ILE A 57 -1.74 10.37 1.42
CA ILE A 57 -2.05 11.04 2.69
C ILE A 57 -1.72 12.54 2.61
N ASP A 58 -0.55 12.88 2.07
CA ASP A 58 -0.11 14.26 1.92
C ASP A 58 -1.06 15.04 0.99
N GLU A 59 -1.51 14.43 -0.12
CA GLU A 59 -2.50 15.03 -1.02
C GLU A 59 -3.85 15.31 -0.35
N ILE A 60 -4.29 14.44 0.55
CA ILE A 60 -5.56 14.58 1.26
C ILE A 60 -5.45 15.60 2.41
N ALA A 61 -4.26 15.74 3.00
CA ALA A 61 -4.02 16.65 4.12
C ALA A 61 -3.90 18.12 3.70
N THR A 62 -3.67 18.40 2.41
CA THR A 62 -3.69 19.74 1.79
C THR A 62 -5.10 20.24 1.50
#